data_AF-A0A8S3ESA0-F1
#
_entry.id   AF-A0A8S3ESA0-F1
#
_cell.length_a   1.000
_cell.length_b   1.000
_cell.length_c   1.000
_cell.angle_alpha   90.00
_cell.angle_beta   90.00
_cell.angle_gamma   90.00
#
_symmetry.space_group_name_H-M   'P 1'
#
loop_
_entity.id
_entity.type
_entity.pdbx_description
1 polymer ?
#
loop_
_entity_poly.entity_id
_entity_poly.type
_entity_poly.pdbx_seq_one_letter_code
_entity_poly.pdbx_strand_id
1 'polypeptide(L)'
;MFVGDDNNPFFQRILTWERKEQNWEGWGGQKGIDEGIFPKTMEIEWIRFYQCTSKAPVIDPPHSTTRVIGIRSSANGKFICAENGGNGPLIANHDTVSGWETFDLIILDGNNVALKSHANGKYVCAENSGDGPLIANRSQVSSWETFTFVNRGDGKVALVAVNGKYVCADNFGNSELVANRTSVDSWEAFDLVPHWFYRVDSF
;
A
#
# COMPACT_ATOMS: atom_id res chain seq x y z
N MET A 1 1.37 -35.71 23.24
CA MET A 1 0.97 -37.05 22.80
C MET A 1 -0.13 -36.91 21.75
N PHE A 2 0.26 -36.97 20.49
CA PHE A 2 -0.49 -37.66 19.44
C PHE A 2 0.56 -38.53 18.75
N VAL A 3 0.30 -39.82 18.70
CA VAL A 3 1.11 -40.86 18.06
C VAL A 3 0.33 -41.27 16.79
N GLY A 4 1.00 -41.43 15.66
CA GLY A 4 0.45 -41.94 14.40
C GLY A 4 1.48 -41.79 13.28
N ASP A 5 2.34 -42.79 13.10
CA ASP A 5 2.27 -43.91 12.14
C ASP A 5 2.85 -43.52 10.76
N ASP A 6 3.98 -44.12 10.44
CA ASP A 6 4.79 -43.93 9.24
C ASP A 6 4.08 -44.37 7.94
N ASN A 7 2.84 -44.85 8.04
CA ASN A 7 1.97 -45.21 6.91
C ASN A 7 0.96 -44.13 6.50
N ASN A 8 1.11 -42.87 6.95
CA ASN A 8 0.26 -41.78 6.46
C ASN A 8 0.67 -41.32 5.05
N PRO A 9 -0.16 -41.50 4.00
CA PRO A 9 0.19 -41.14 2.62
C PRO A 9 0.36 -39.63 2.39
N PHE A 10 0.07 -38.77 3.37
CA PHE A 10 0.33 -37.32 3.29
C PHE A 10 1.80 -36.93 3.55
N PHE A 11 2.63 -37.81 4.13
CA PHE A 11 4.04 -37.49 4.45
C PHE A 11 5.09 -38.13 3.51
N GLN A 12 4.69 -39.01 2.60
CA GLN A 12 5.62 -39.63 1.63
C GLN A 12 5.72 -38.93 0.26
N ARG A 13 5.42 -37.62 0.18
CA ARG A 13 5.58 -36.87 -1.07
C ARG A 13 6.66 -35.79 -1.00
N ILE A 14 7.76 -36.12 -0.33
CA ILE A 14 9.07 -35.53 -0.56
C ILE A 14 9.95 -36.74 -0.93
N LEU A 15 10.68 -36.66 -2.04
CA LEU A 15 11.46 -37.74 -2.69
C LEU A 15 10.75 -38.52 -3.82
N THR A 16 10.25 -37.82 -4.84
CA THR A 16 10.54 -38.23 -6.24
C THR A 16 10.41 -37.02 -7.15
N TRP A 17 11.52 -36.69 -7.80
CA TRP A 17 11.63 -35.77 -8.93
C TRP A 17 10.62 -36.13 -10.04
N GLU A 18 9.57 -35.33 -10.21
CA GLU A 18 8.90 -35.22 -11.51
C GLU A 18 9.43 -33.95 -12.15
N ARG A 19 10.44 -34.08 -13.02
CA ARG A 19 10.86 -33.02 -13.93
C ARG A 19 9.71 -32.80 -14.92
N LYS A 20 8.72 -32.00 -14.54
CA LYS A 20 7.75 -31.46 -15.49
C LYS A 20 8.29 -30.11 -15.91
N GLU A 21 8.92 -30.09 -17.09
CA GLU A 21 9.08 -28.84 -17.84
C GLU A 21 7.72 -28.15 -17.85
N GLN A 22 7.66 -26.90 -17.37
CA GLN A 22 6.43 -26.12 -17.46
C GLN A 22 6.11 -25.96 -18.94
N ASN A 23 5.03 -26.57 -19.43
CA ASN A 23 4.54 -26.30 -20.76
C ASN A 23 3.81 -24.95 -20.75
N TRP A 24 4.37 -23.95 -21.43
CA TRP A 24 3.83 -22.58 -21.51
C TRP A 24 2.71 -22.42 -22.56
N GLU A 25 2.05 -23.49 -22.99
CA GLU A 25 0.90 -23.35 -23.90
C GLU A 25 -0.34 -22.86 -23.13
N GLY A 26 -0.69 -21.58 -23.34
CA GLY A 26 -1.95 -20.99 -22.85
C GLY A 26 -1.85 -19.57 -22.29
N TRP A 27 -0.64 -19.04 -22.07
CA TRP A 27 -0.48 -17.64 -21.66
C TRP A 27 -0.11 -16.81 -22.89
N GLY A 28 -1.02 -15.93 -23.32
CA GLY A 28 -0.85 -15.03 -24.47
C GLY A 28 0.22 -13.95 -24.32
N GLY A 29 1.33 -14.22 -23.63
CA GLY A 29 2.51 -13.36 -23.59
C GLY A 29 3.53 -13.79 -24.64
N GLN A 30 4.08 -12.86 -25.41
CA GLN A 30 5.08 -13.15 -26.44
C GLN A 30 6.30 -13.88 -25.86
N LYS A 31 6.66 -15.00 -26.51
CA LYS A 31 7.90 -15.74 -26.33
C LYS A 31 9.10 -14.82 -26.62
N GLY A 32 9.83 -14.43 -25.59
CA GLY A 32 11.02 -13.58 -25.73
C GLY A 32 11.41 -12.86 -24.44
N ILE A 33 11.62 -13.60 -23.35
CA ILE A 33 12.49 -13.09 -22.28
C ILE A 33 13.92 -13.41 -22.68
N ASP A 34 14.74 -12.38 -22.81
CA ASP A 34 16.15 -12.51 -23.17
C ASP A 34 16.86 -13.36 -22.09
N GLU A 35 17.45 -14.49 -22.49
CA GLU A 35 18.05 -15.48 -21.57
C GLU A 35 19.23 -14.93 -20.74
N GLY A 36 19.64 -13.68 -21.00
CA GLY A 36 20.68 -12.96 -20.27
C GLY A 36 20.18 -12.17 -19.05
N ILE A 37 18.87 -11.99 -18.84
CA ILE A 37 18.31 -11.15 -17.76
C ILE A 37 17.99 -11.95 -16.50
N PHE A 38 17.67 -13.24 -16.62
CA PHE A 38 17.36 -14.10 -15.49
C PHE A 38 18.44 -15.17 -15.32
N PRO A 39 18.90 -15.45 -14.09
CA PRO A 39 19.84 -16.54 -13.88
C PRO A 39 19.21 -17.85 -14.37
N LYS A 40 19.94 -18.59 -15.21
CA LYS A 40 19.50 -19.89 -15.78
C LYS A 40 19.20 -20.94 -14.69
N THR A 41 19.67 -20.69 -13.47
CA THR A 41 19.45 -21.52 -12.28
C THR A 41 19.29 -20.62 -11.06
N MET A 42 18.21 -20.83 -10.29
CA MET A 42 17.98 -20.16 -9.01
C MET A 42 17.90 -21.24 -7.93
N GLU A 43 18.79 -21.18 -6.94
CA GLU A 43 18.68 -22.01 -5.73
C GLU A 43 17.71 -21.32 -4.77
N ILE A 44 16.60 -21.98 -4.47
CA ILE A 44 15.60 -21.49 -3.53
C ILE A 44 15.72 -22.33 -2.27
N GLU A 45 16.26 -21.75 -1.21
CA GLU A 45 16.51 -22.47 0.05
C GLU A 45 15.18 -22.81 0.76
N TRP A 46 14.19 -21.91 0.74
CA TRP A 46 12.85 -22.18 1.25
C TRP A 46 11.78 -21.36 0.52
N ILE A 47 10.75 -22.05 0.02
CA ILE A 47 9.49 -21.42 -0.40
C ILE A 47 8.46 -21.65 0.71
N ARG A 48 7.92 -20.57 1.29
CA ARG A 48 6.72 -20.69 2.13
C ARG A 48 5.49 -20.64 1.23
N PHE A 49 4.76 -21.74 1.20
CA PHE A 49 3.42 -21.79 0.63
C PHE A 49 2.40 -21.61 1.76
N TYR A 50 1.53 -20.63 1.63
CA TYR A 50 0.36 -20.50 2.49
C TYR A 50 -0.83 -21.16 1.79
N GLN A 51 -1.51 -22.09 2.46
CA GLN A 51 -2.78 -22.63 1.97
C GLN A 51 -3.91 -21.67 2.35
N CYS A 52 -4.73 -21.28 1.37
CA CYS A 52 -6.00 -20.63 1.63
C CYS A 52 -7.01 -21.72 2.03
N THR A 53 -7.24 -21.90 3.34
CA THR A 53 -8.03 -23.03 3.90
C THR A 53 -9.55 -22.85 3.77
N SER A 54 -10.00 -21.80 3.11
CA SER A 54 -11.39 -21.67 2.67
C SER A 54 -11.41 -21.08 1.28
N LYS A 55 -12.24 -21.65 0.40
CA LYS A 55 -12.67 -20.90 -0.77
C LYS A 55 -13.34 -19.65 -0.21
N ALA A 56 -12.80 -18.47 -0.53
CA ALA A 56 -13.44 -17.20 -0.18
C ALA A 56 -14.95 -17.31 -0.49
N PRO A 57 -15.84 -16.81 0.39
CA PRO A 57 -17.27 -16.85 0.13
C PRO A 57 -17.53 -16.35 -1.29
N VAL A 58 -18.52 -16.90 -2.00
CA VAL A 58 -18.80 -16.61 -3.44
C VAL A 58 -19.33 -15.18 -3.67
N ILE A 59 -19.18 -14.29 -2.68
CA ILE A 59 -18.90 -12.90 -2.98
C ILE A 59 -17.44 -12.87 -3.43
N ASP A 60 -17.20 -12.83 -4.74
CA ASP A 60 -16.00 -12.17 -5.24
C ASP A 60 -15.80 -10.95 -4.33
N PRO A 61 -14.73 -10.86 -3.52
CA PRO A 61 -14.63 -9.76 -2.58
C PRO A 61 -14.88 -8.54 -3.44
N PRO A 62 -15.83 -7.62 -3.11
CA PRO A 62 -15.83 -6.35 -3.81
C PRO A 62 -14.38 -5.93 -3.70
N HIS A 63 -13.64 -5.84 -4.82
CA HIS A 63 -12.20 -5.67 -4.80
C HIS A 63 -11.97 -4.55 -3.81
N SER A 64 -11.61 -4.90 -2.57
CA SER A 64 -11.72 -3.93 -1.52
C SER A 64 -10.39 -3.25 -1.72
N THR A 65 -10.45 -2.22 -2.53
CA THR A 65 -9.37 -1.44 -3.13
C THR A 65 -8.55 -0.71 -2.06
N THR A 66 -8.63 -1.18 -0.82
CA THR A 66 -8.13 -0.58 0.39
C THR A 66 -6.85 -1.29 0.80
N ARG A 67 -5.73 -0.57 0.80
CA ARG A 67 -4.44 -1.04 1.33
C ARG A 67 -4.10 -0.26 2.60
N VAL A 68 -3.70 -0.96 3.65
CA VAL A 68 -3.22 -0.30 4.88
C VAL A 68 -1.75 0.08 4.69
N ILE A 69 -1.44 1.36 4.86
CA ILE A 69 -0.12 1.93 4.56
C ILE A 69 0.31 2.94 5.61
N GLY A 70 1.62 3.10 5.75
CA GLY A 70 2.24 4.35 6.18
C GLY A 70 2.70 5.16 4.97
N ILE A 71 2.71 6.49 5.09
CA ILE A 71 3.17 7.38 4.01
C ILE A 71 4.42 8.10 4.49
N ARG A 72 5.56 7.86 3.84
CA ARG A 72 6.85 8.46 4.18
C ARG A 72 7.17 9.61 3.23
N SER A 73 7.51 10.78 3.77
CA SER A 73 7.93 11.93 2.97
C SER A 73 9.37 11.78 2.49
N SER A 74 9.61 12.08 1.21
CA SER A 74 10.98 12.17 0.69
C SER A 74 11.71 13.45 1.12
N ALA A 75 10.99 14.43 1.69
CA ALA A 75 11.58 15.69 2.17
C ALA A 75 12.54 15.46 3.34
N ASN A 76 12.22 14.51 4.22
CA ASN A 76 12.93 14.29 5.48
C ASN A 76 12.99 12.81 5.94
N GLY A 77 12.39 11.89 5.18
CA GLY A 77 12.39 10.45 5.52
C GLY A 77 11.43 10.06 6.65
N LYS A 78 10.58 10.99 7.12
CA LYS A 78 9.63 10.75 8.22
C LYS A 78 8.24 10.40 7.70
N PHE A 79 7.46 9.73 8.53
CA PHE A 79 6.08 9.35 8.27
C PHE A 79 5.12 10.50 8.55
N ILE A 80 4.09 10.59 7.71
CA ILE A 80 2.97 11.50 7.88
C ILE A 80 2.11 11.03 9.06
N CYS A 81 1.88 11.92 10.01
CA CYS A 81 1.08 11.71 11.21
C CYS A 81 -0.21 12.53 11.13
N ALA A 82 -1.35 11.91 11.49
CA ALA A 82 -2.62 12.58 11.70
C ALA A 82 -2.67 13.16 13.12
N GLU A 83 -2.18 14.41 13.25
CA GLU A 83 -1.97 15.07 14.53
C GLU A 83 -3.23 15.19 15.38
N ASN A 84 -3.03 15.27 16.70
CA ASN A 84 -4.10 15.46 17.68
C ASN A 84 -5.23 14.42 17.53
N GLY A 85 -4.86 13.15 17.36
CA GLY A 85 -5.81 12.05 17.10
C GLY A 85 -6.60 12.25 15.81
N GLY A 86 -5.97 12.80 14.78
CA GLY A 86 -6.57 13.11 13.48
C GLY A 86 -7.47 14.35 13.44
N ASN A 87 -7.57 15.14 14.52
CA ASN A 87 -8.29 16.42 14.51
C ASN A 87 -7.39 17.60 14.11
N GLY A 88 -6.08 17.39 14.00
CA GLY A 88 -5.10 18.35 13.51
C GLY A 88 -4.68 18.10 12.06
N PRO A 89 -3.83 18.99 11.51
CA PRO A 89 -3.23 18.80 10.19
C PRO A 89 -2.36 17.54 10.10
N LEU A 90 -2.20 17.03 8.89
CA LEU A 90 -1.18 16.03 8.59
C LEU A 90 0.21 16.68 8.57
N ILE A 91 1.18 16.09 9.29
CA ILE A 91 2.58 16.57 9.36
C ILE A 91 3.54 15.38 9.15
N ALA A 92 4.65 15.56 8.45
CA ALA A 92 5.65 14.52 8.21
C ALA A 92 6.76 14.51 9.29
N ASN A 93 6.42 14.15 10.52
CA ASN A 93 7.30 14.33 11.70
C ASN A 93 7.61 13.04 12.49
N HIS A 94 7.02 11.89 12.14
CA HIS A 94 7.19 10.65 12.91
C HIS A 94 8.24 9.70 12.32
N ASP A 95 9.03 9.03 13.16
CA ASP A 95 10.10 8.13 12.70
C ASP A 95 9.61 6.69 12.42
N THR A 96 8.44 6.32 12.93
CA THR A 96 7.86 4.98 12.79
C THR A 96 6.37 5.04 12.49
N VAL A 97 5.84 3.97 11.89
CA VAL A 97 4.40 3.82 11.65
C VAL A 97 3.76 3.16 12.87
N SER A 98 2.76 3.81 13.46
CA SER A 98 1.87 3.27 14.48
C SER A 98 0.43 3.67 14.15
N GLY A 99 -0.41 3.97 15.14
CA GLY A 99 -1.84 4.25 14.89
C GLY A 99 -2.09 5.52 14.07
N TRP A 100 -1.39 6.62 14.37
CA TRP A 100 -1.70 7.93 13.78
C TRP A 100 -1.05 8.15 12.42
N GLU A 101 -0.05 7.34 12.09
CA GLU A 101 0.66 7.33 10.80
C GLU A 101 0.11 6.26 9.85
N THR A 102 -0.90 5.51 10.29
CA THR A 102 -1.55 4.47 9.48
C THR A 102 -2.77 5.01 8.78
N PHE A 103 -2.85 4.74 7.48
CA PHE A 103 -3.95 5.12 6.62
C PHE A 103 -4.44 3.93 5.78
N ASP A 104 -5.75 3.88 5.60
CA ASP A 104 -6.38 3.09 4.54
C ASP A 104 -6.28 3.89 3.23
N LEU A 105 -5.51 3.38 2.27
CA LEU A 105 -5.46 3.85 0.90
C LEU A 105 -6.57 3.17 0.10
N ILE A 106 -7.61 3.92 -0.26
CA ILE A 106 -8.79 3.40 -0.96
C ILE A 106 -8.73 3.84 -2.42
N ILE A 107 -8.58 2.91 -3.35
CA ILE A 107 -8.68 3.24 -4.78
C ILE A 107 -10.15 3.47 -5.15
N LEU A 108 -10.43 4.61 -5.78
CA LEU A 108 -11.76 5.01 -6.22
C LEU A 108 -11.94 4.61 -7.69
N ASP A 109 -11.48 5.46 -8.61
CA ASP A 109 -11.56 5.27 -10.05
C ASP A 109 -10.28 5.75 -10.76
N GLY A 110 -9.81 5.00 -11.75
CA GLY A 110 -8.57 5.31 -12.46
C GLY A 110 -7.38 5.47 -11.49
N ASN A 111 -6.80 6.68 -11.44
CA ASN A 111 -5.70 7.03 -10.56
C ASN A 111 -6.14 7.79 -9.30
N ASN A 112 -7.45 7.93 -9.07
CA ASN A 112 -7.97 8.64 -7.91
C ASN A 112 -8.06 7.72 -6.71
N VAL A 113 -7.77 8.30 -5.54
CA VAL A 113 -7.80 7.60 -4.27
C VAL A 113 -8.40 8.49 -3.19
N ALA A 114 -8.80 7.85 -2.10
CA ALA A 114 -9.03 8.50 -0.83
C ALA A 114 -8.08 7.92 0.23
N LEU A 115 -7.73 8.75 1.22
CA LEU A 115 -6.97 8.33 2.39
C LEU A 115 -7.88 8.42 3.61
N LYS A 116 -8.00 7.33 4.37
CA LYS A 116 -8.75 7.30 5.63
C LYS A 116 -7.80 7.03 6.79
N SER A 117 -7.77 7.92 7.78
CA SER A 117 -6.86 7.81 8.92
C SER A 117 -7.35 6.76 9.91
N HIS A 118 -6.43 5.94 10.41
CA HIS A 118 -6.70 5.03 11.53
C HIS A 118 -6.77 5.76 12.87
N ALA A 119 -6.29 7.01 12.97
CA ALA A 119 -6.35 7.80 14.20
C ALA A 119 -7.78 8.07 14.67
N ASN A 120 -8.71 8.29 13.74
CA ASN A 120 -10.10 8.64 14.04
C ASN A 120 -11.15 8.04 13.08
N GLY A 121 -10.73 7.24 12.09
CA GLY A 121 -11.62 6.62 11.12
C GLY A 121 -12.24 7.59 10.11
N LYS A 122 -11.67 8.78 9.92
CA LYS A 122 -12.16 9.80 8.98
C LYS A 122 -11.27 9.94 7.74
N TYR A 123 -11.85 10.48 6.67
CA TYR A 123 -11.15 10.75 5.42
C TYR A 123 -10.34 12.05 5.51
N VAL A 124 -9.17 12.02 4.89
CA VAL A 124 -8.29 13.17 4.70
C VAL A 124 -8.93 14.11 3.68
N CYS A 125 -9.10 15.37 4.07
CA CYS A 125 -9.65 16.44 3.28
C CYS A 125 -8.58 17.47 2.97
N ALA A 126 -8.47 17.88 1.71
CA ALA A 126 -7.69 19.06 1.32
C ALA A 126 -8.54 20.32 1.59
N GLU A 127 -8.36 20.94 2.76
CA GLU A 127 -9.21 22.06 3.20
C GLU A 127 -9.10 23.27 2.28
N ASN A 128 -10.10 24.16 2.36
CA ASN A 128 -10.19 25.38 1.55
C ASN A 128 -10.02 25.10 0.04
N SER A 129 -10.73 24.09 -0.46
CA SER A 129 -10.62 23.62 -1.85
C SER A 129 -9.18 23.27 -2.27
N GLY A 130 -8.35 22.80 -1.35
CA GLY A 130 -6.96 22.39 -1.60
C GLY A 130 -5.89 23.44 -1.27
N ASP A 131 -6.26 24.70 -1.03
CA ASP A 131 -5.29 25.74 -0.64
C ASP A 131 -5.02 25.77 0.87
N GLY A 132 -5.70 24.94 1.65
CA GLY A 132 -5.48 24.77 3.09
C GLY A 132 -4.77 23.47 3.47
N PRO A 133 -4.54 23.25 4.77
CA PRO A 133 -3.92 22.02 5.29
C PRO A 133 -4.76 20.78 4.99
N LEU A 134 -4.09 19.63 4.86
CA LEU A 134 -4.77 18.35 4.80
C LEU A 134 -5.15 17.88 6.22
N ILE A 135 -6.44 17.59 6.45
CA ILE A 135 -6.98 17.21 7.77
C ILE A 135 -7.89 15.98 7.65
N ALA A 136 -7.76 15.00 8.55
CA ALA A 136 -8.60 13.81 8.60
C ALA A 136 -9.93 14.06 9.33
N ASN A 137 -10.86 14.83 8.74
CA ASN A 137 -12.07 15.30 9.43
C ASN A 137 -13.40 14.98 8.72
N ARG A 138 -13.41 14.25 7.59
CA ARG A 138 -14.63 13.97 6.82
C ARG A 138 -15.14 12.54 7.03
N SER A 139 -16.46 12.39 7.07
CA SER A 139 -17.11 11.07 7.23
C SER A 139 -17.34 10.34 5.91
N GLN A 140 -17.28 11.05 4.78
CA GLN A 140 -17.53 10.53 3.44
C GLN A 140 -16.56 11.15 2.45
N VAL A 141 -16.31 10.44 1.34
CA VAL A 141 -15.47 10.91 0.24
C VAL A 141 -16.29 11.74 -0.73
N SER A 142 -15.78 12.91 -1.07
CA SER A 142 -16.22 13.78 -2.15
C SER A 142 -14.98 14.37 -2.85
N SER A 143 -15.15 15.48 -3.57
CA SER A 143 -14.08 16.10 -4.36
C SER A 143 -12.87 16.53 -3.54
N TRP A 144 -13.02 16.96 -2.29
CA TRP A 144 -11.92 17.46 -1.47
C TRP A 144 -11.13 16.34 -0.78
N GLU A 145 -11.74 15.17 -0.65
CA GLU A 145 -11.11 13.96 -0.08
C GLU A 145 -10.54 13.03 -1.16
N THR A 146 -10.72 13.42 -2.43
CA THR A 146 -10.21 12.71 -3.59
C THR A 146 -8.87 13.29 -4.01
N PHE A 147 -7.86 12.43 -4.09
CA PHE A 147 -6.53 12.79 -4.56
C PHE A 147 -6.17 11.95 -5.78
N THR A 148 -5.55 12.57 -6.78
CA THR A 148 -4.99 11.82 -7.91
C THR A 148 -3.57 11.39 -7.58
N PHE A 149 -3.31 10.09 -7.65
CA PHE A 149 -1.98 9.51 -7.53
C PHE A 149 -1.20 9.68 -8.84
N VAL A 150 -0.01 10.24 -8.75
CA VAL A 150 0.93 10.36 -9.86
C VAL A 150 2.15 9.51 -9.55
N ASN A 151 2.37 8.45 -10.35
CA ASN A 151 3.56 7.61 -10.22
C ASN A 151 4.80 8.40 -10.66
N ARG A 152 5.82 8.43 -9.81
CA ARG A 152 7.07 9.17 -10.03
C ARG A 152 8.25 8.28 -10.43
N GLY A 153 8.05 6.97 -10.50
CA GLY A 153 9.15 6.00 -10.62
C GLY A 153 9.78 5.70 -9.26
N ASP A 154 10.66 4.69 -9.22
CA ASP A 154 11.45 4.30 -8.03
C ASP A 154 10.62 4.04 -6.76
N GLY A 155 9.35 3.61 -6.93
CA GLY A 155 8.43 3.36 -5.82
C GLY A 155 7.84 4.61 -5.17
N LYS A 156 8.09 5.79 -5.74
CA LYS A 156 7.58 7.08 -5.26
C LYS A 156 6.27 7.47 -5.94
N VAL A 157 5.44 8.19 -5.19
CA VAL A 157 4.19 8.76 -5.66
C VAL A 157 4.10 10.24 -5.29
N ALA A 158 3.33 11.00 -6.05
CA ALA A 158 2.88 12.33 -5.67
C ALA A 158 1.35 12.36 -5.60
N LEU A 159 0.81 13.27 -4.79
CA LEU A 159 -0.63 13.46 -4.60
C LEU A 159 -1.04 14.79 -5.20
N VAL A 160 -2.05 14.79 -6.05
CA VAL A 160 -2.68 16.01 -6.57
C VAL A 160 -4.03 16.18 -5.90
N ALA A 161 -4.27 17.35 -5.31
CA ALA A 161 -5.56 17.67 -4.69
C ALA A 161 -6.54 18.30 -5.70
N VAL A 162 -7.75 18.61 -5.23
CA VAL A 162 -8.84 19.17 -6.05
C VAL A 162 -8.50 20.49 -6.76
N ASN A 163 -7.54 21.28 -6.24
CA ASN A 163 -7.05 22.50 -6.89
C ASN A 163 -6.04 22.24 -8.02
N GLY A 164 -5.74 20.98 -8.35
CA GLY A 164 -4.79 20.60 -9.39
C GLY A 164 -3.32 20.81 -9.00
N LYS A 165 -3.04 21.11 -7.72
CA LYS A 165 -1.68 21.27 -7.20
C LYS A 165 -1.23 20.02 -6.44
N TYR A 166 0.08 19.84 -6.38
CA TYR A 166 0.71 18.75 -5.64
C TYR A 166 0.78 19.06 -4.14
N VAL A 167 0.48 18.04 -3.34
CA VAL A 167 0.65 18.04 -1.88
C VAL A 167 2.14 18.11 -1.55
N CYS A 168 2.50 19.08 -0.72
CA CYS A 168 3.86 19.39 -0.33
C CYS A 168 4.05 19.20 1.17
N ALA A 169 5.14 18.52 1.56
CA ALA A 169 5.64 18.50 2.93
C ALA A 169 6.56 19.72 3.16
N ASP A 170 5.96 20.88 3.36
CA ASP A 170 6.66 22.16 3.50
C ASP A 170 7.64 22.19 4.70
N ASN A 171 8.61 23.11 4.63
CA ASN A 171 9.61 23.34 5.69
C ASN A 171 10.35 22.04 6.09
N PHE A 172 10.81 21.28 5.10
CA PHE A 172 11.42 19.95 5.31
C PHE A 172 10.51 18.99 6.11
N GLY A 173 9.21 19.04 5.86
CA GLY A 173 8.18 18.23 6.53
C GLY A 173 7.87 18.61 7.98
N ASN A 174 8.39 19.74 8.47
CA ASN A 174 8.09 20.25 9.82
C ASN A 174 6.81 21.11 9.87
N SER A 175 6.18 21.36 8.73
CA SER A 175 4.91 22.08 8.62
C SER A 175 3.79 21.18 8.13
N GLU A 176 2.55 21.64 8.25
CA GLU A 176 1.39 20.94 7.67
C GLU A 176 1.57 20.66 6.18
N LEU A 177 1.01 19.53 5.75
CA LEU A 177 0.92 19.21 4.33
C LEU A 177 -0.15 20.08 3.67
N VAL A 178 0.21 20.76 2.58
CA VAL A 178 -0.66 21.65 1.79
C VAL A 178 -0.47 21.37 0.31
N ALA A 179 -1.54 21.39 -0.48
CA ALA A 179 -1.46 21.26 -1.93
C ALA A 179 -1.19 22.62 -2.60
N ASN A 180 0.08 23.05 -2.61
CA ASN A 180 0.47 24.38 -3.08
C ASN A 180 1.51 24.39 -4.20
N ARG A 181 1.89 23.22 -4.74
CA ARG A 181 2.97 23.11 -5.74
C ARG A 181 2.46 22.81 -7.15
N THR A 182 3.08 23.40 -8.16
CA THR A 182 2.77 23.18 -9.58
C THR A 182 3.67 22.16 -10.26
N SER A 183 4.71 21.70 -9.56
CA SER A 183 5.62 20.65 -10.01
C SER A 183 6.07 19.82 -8.81
N VAL A 184 6.61 18.63 -9.07
CA VAL A 184 7.02 17.69 -8.01
C VAL A 184 8.53 17.56 -8.01
N ASP A 185 9.09 17.73 -6.82
CA ASP A 185 10.46 17.43 -6.42
C ASP A 185 10.40 16.55 -5.16
N SER A 186 11.45 16.56 -4.33
CA SER A 186 11.57 15.77 -3.11
C SER A 186 10.49 16.08 -2.05
N TRP A 187 9.93 17.29 -2.03
CA TRP A 187 8.95 17.68 -1.00
C TRP A 187 7.52 17.24 -1.32
N GLU A 188 7.24 16.94 -2.59
CA GLU A 188 5.93 16.48 -3.07
C GLU A 188 5.94 14.97 -3.39
N ALA A 189 7.04 14.28 -3.08
CA ALA A 189 7.23 12.86 -3.35
C ALA A 189 7.17 12.03 -2.06
N PHE A 190 6.39 10.96 -2.09
CA PHE A 190 6.11 10.10 -0.95
C PHE A 190 6.38 8.62 -1.29
N ASP A 191 6.91 7.88 -0.33
CA ASP A 191 6.96 6.41 -0.39
C ASP A 191 5.74 5.85 0.33
N LEU A 192 5.05 4.90 -0.30
CA LEU A 192 3.98 4.14 0.35
C LEU A 192 4.58 2.89 0.98
N VAL A 193 4.59 2.83 2.30
CA VAL A 193 5.14 1.71 3.05
C VAL A 193 3.98 0.79 3.43
N PRO A 194 3.89 -0.44 2.87
CA PRO A 194 2.88 -1.39 3.28
C PRO A 194 3.01 -1.67 4.77
N HIS A 195 1.95 -1.40 5.54
CA HIS A 195 1.92 -1.71 6.95
C HIS A 195 1.08 -2.98 7.12
N TRP A 196 1.75 -4.14 7.06
CA TRP A 196 1.15 -5.44 7.39
C TRP A 196 1.52 -5.81 8.83
N PHE A 197 0.82 -5.27 9.83
CA PHE A 197 0.81 -5.92 11.14
C PHE A 197 -0.52 -6.64 11.29
N TYR A 198 -0.45 -7.98 11.21
CA TYR A 198 -1.41 -8.96 11.69
C TYR A 198 -2.81 -8.41 12.02
N ARG A 199 -3.73 -8.49 11.04
CA ARG A 199 -5.11 -8.83 11.42
C ARG A 199 -5.08 -10.25 11.96
N VAL A 200 -4.77 -10.41 13.25
CA VAL A 200 -5.39 -11.50 13.99
C VAL A 200 -6.81 -11.03 14.19
N ASP A 201 -7.67 -11.32 13.21
CA ASP A 201 -9.10 -11.27 13.47
C ASP A 201 -9.32 -12.34 14.55
N SER A 202 -9.43 -11.89 15.80
CA SER A 202 -9.80 -12.74 16.92
C SER A 202 -11.21 -13.26 16.64
N PHE A 203 -11.30 -14.56 16.34
CA PHE A 203 -12.57 -15.29 16.26
C PHE A 203 -13.26 -15.35 17.62
#